data_AF-A0A166WMB7-F1
#
_entry.id   AF-A0A166WMB7-F1
#
_cell.length_a   1.000
_cell.length_b   1.000
_cell.length_c   1.000
_cell.angle_alpha   90.00
_cell.angle_beta   90.00
_cell.angle_gamma   90.00
#
_symmetry.space_group_name_H-M   'P 1'
#
loop_
_entity.id
_entity.type
_entity.pdbx_description
1 polymer ?
#
loop_
_entity_poly.entity_id
_entity_poly.type
_entity_poly.pdbx_seq_one_letter_code
_entity_poly.pdbx_strand_id
1 'polypeptide(L)'
;MEPVLLQAEYAFVVVDEAVFSTLPLHQIKGFFREKEGITVIIEQQHATALGLMYEGNYRCLTLNVHSSLEAVGLTAAFSNALGDKNISANVVAGYYHDHIFVPSRDAENALKCLEALALSHQEQ
;
A
#
# COMPACT_ATOMS: atom_id res chain seq x y z
N MET A 1 1.29 1.70 16.75
CA MET A 1 1.20 1.87 15.28
C MET A 1 2.41 2.67 14.86
N GLU A 2 3.43 2.05 14.27
CA GLU A 2 4.64 2.78 13.83
C GLU A 2 4.67 2.78 12.30
N PRO A 3 4.21 3.86 11.63
CA PRO A 3 4.17 3.93 10.19
C PRO A 3 5.57 4.14 9.61
N VAL A 4 5.94 3.34 8.62
CA VAL A 4 7.22 3.48 7.90
C VAL A 4 6.94 3.74 6.43
N LEU A 5 7.36 4.91 5.93
CA LEU A 5 7.28 5.26 4.52
C LEU A 5 8.45 4.62 3.76
N LEU A 6 8.13 3.72 2.82
CA LEU A 6 9.14 3.08 1.97
C LEU A 6 9.68 4.04 0.92
N GLN A 7 10.97 3.93 0.58
CA GLN A 7 11.64 4.78 -0.41
C GLN A 7 11.24 4.51 -1.87
N ALA A 8 10.70 3.33 -2.18
CA ALA A 8 10.28 3.00 -3.53
C ALA A 8 8.93 3.64 -3.88
N GLU A 9 8.73 3.93 -5.17
CA GLU A 9 7.41 4.16 -5.75
C GLU A 9 6.87 2.86 -6.34
N TYR A 10 5.56 2.67 -6.24
CA TYR A 10 4.85 1.49 -6.69
C TYR A 10 3.81 1.85 -7.74
N ALA A 11 3.58 0.90 -8.64
CA ALA A 11 2.50 0.91 -9.62
C ALA A 11 1.59 -0.29 -9.39
N PHE A 12 0.31 -0.08 -9.68
CA PHE A 12 -0.69 -1.14 -9.80
C PHE A 12 -0.92 -1.34 -11.30
N VAL A 13 -0.56 -2.53 -11.81
CA VAL A 13 -0.74 -2.92 -13.21
C VAL A 13 -1.73 -4.06 -13.29
N VAL A 14 -2.51 -4.14 -14.36
CA VAL A 14 -3.35 -5.31 -14.65
C VAL A 14 -2.73 -6.06 -15.81
N VAL A 15 -2.52 -7.36 -15.63
CA VAL A 15 -1.93 -8.25 -16.65
C VAL A 15 -2.75 -9.53 -16.79
N ASP A 16 -2.59 -10.23 -17.90
CA ASP A 16 -3.16 -11.58 -18.08
C ASP A 16 -2.24 -12.67 -17.49
N GLU A 17 -2.72 -13.92 -17.52
CA GLU A 17 -1.96 -15.08 -17.00
C GLU A 17 -0.63 -15.29 -17.73
N ALA A 18 -0.60 -15.05 -19.04
CA ALA A 18 0.57 -15.28 -19.86
C ALA A 18 1.68 -14.30 -19.46
N VAL A 19 1.36 -13.00 -19.37
CA VAL A 19 2.30 -11.98 -18.91
C VAL A 19 2.70 -12.24 -17.46
N PHE A 20 1.75 -12.52 -16.56
CA PHE A 20 2.03 -12.78 -15.15
C PHE A 20 3.05 -13.91 -14.94
N SER A 21 2.92 -15.00 -15.71
CA SER A 21 3.84 -16.14 -15.64
C SER A 21 5.29 -15.81 -16.04
N THR A 22 5.51 -14.69 -16.74
CA THR A 22 6.84 -14.23 -17.17
C THR A 22 7.45 -13.17 -16.25
N LEU A 23 6.65 -12.60 -15.33
CA LEU A 23 7.13 -11.55 -14.45
C LEU A 23 8.15 -12.10 -13.43
N PRO A 24 9.27 -11.42 -13.19
CA PRO A 24 10.22 -11.85 -12.16
C PRO A 24 9.58 -11.74 -10.77
N LEU A 25 9.30 -12.87 -10.12
CA LEU A 25 8.59 -12.91 -8.83
C LEU A 25 9.22 -12.02 -7.75
N HIS A 26 10.54 -11.88 -7.73
CA HIS A 26 11.26 -11.02 -6.77
C HIS A 26 10.98 -9.52 -6.95
N GLN A 27 10.43 -9.11 -8.09
CA GLN A 27 10.02 -7.72 -8.35
C GLN A 27 8.56 -7.47 -7.94
N ILE A 28 7.77 -8.52 -7.74
CA ILE A 28 6.37 -8.42 -7.36
C ILE A 28 6.28 -8.25 -5.84
N LYS A 29 5.71 -7.13 -5.39
CA LYS A 29 5.42 -6.89 -3.97
C LYS A 29 4.14 -7.59 -3.50
N GLY A 30 3.17 -7.73 -4.41
CA GLY A 30 1.90 -8.43 -4.16
C GLY A 30 1.09 -8.53 -5.43
N PHE A 31 0.09 -9.42 -5.46
CA PHE A 31 -0.83 -9.54 -6.58
C PHE A 31 -2.20 -10.05 -6.12
N PHE A 32 -3.22 -9.75 -6.89
CA PHE A 32 -4.60 -10.20 -6.69
C PHE A 32 -5.19 -10.66 -8.01
N ARG A 33 -5.93 -11.76 -7.97
CA ARG A 33 -6.65 -12.29 -9.13
C ARG A 33 -8.06 -11.72 -9.11
N GLU A 34 -8.36 -10.90 -10.09
CA GLU A 34 -9.68 -10.29 -10.29
C GLU A 34 -10.35 -10.93 -11.50
N LYS A 35 -11.61 -10.57 -11.75
CA LYS A 35 -12.36 -11.12 -12.89
C LYS A 35 -11.80 -10.59 -14.21
N GLU A 36 -11.31 -9.36 -14.19
CA GLU A 36 -10.80 -8.61 -15.33
C GLU A 36 -9.36 -8.99 -15.70
N GLY A 37 -8.59 -9.50 -14.73
CA GLY A 37 -7.17 -9.83 -14.89
C GLY A 37 -6.45 -10.00 -13.55
N ILE A 38 -5.13 -10.01 -13.59
CA ILE A 38 -4.29 -10.11 -12.40
C ILE A 38 -3.72 -8.72 -12.10
N THR A 39 -4.16 -8.12 -11.01
CA THR A 39 -3.55 -6.90 -10.49
C THR A 39 -2.21 -7.26 -9.85
N VAL A 40 -1.13 -6.60 -10.26
CA VAL A 40 0.22 -6.77 -9.73
C VAL A 40 0.70 -5.44 -9.17
N ILE A 41 1.24 -5.50 -7.95
CA ILE A 41 1.88 -4.39 -7.26
C ILE A 41 3.39 -4.59 -7.42
N ILE A 42 4.04 -3.64 -8.09
CA ILE A 42 5.46 -3.71 -8.45
C ILE A 42 6.07 -2.31 -8.33
N GLU A 43 7.38 -2.22 -8.15
CA GLU A 43 8.06 -0.92 -8.21
C GLU A 43 7.89 -0.28 -9.58
N GLN A 44 7.64 1.04 -9.58
CA GLN A 44 7.35 1.82 -10.79
C GLN A 44 8.46 1.69 -11.86
N GLN A 45 9.72 1.62 -11.43
CA GLN A 45 10.87 1.46 -12.32
C GLN A 45 10.83 0.13 -13.08
N HIS A 46 10.40 -0.96 -12.43
CA HIS A 46 10.30 -2.27 -13.06
C HIS A 46 9.09 -2.35 -14.00
N ALA A 47 7.94 -1.77 -13.60
CA ALA A 47 6.78 -1.66 -14.50
C ALA A 47 7.15 -0.92 -15.80
N THR A 48 7.90 0.18 -15.68
CA THR A 48 8.38 0.96 -16.82
C THR A 48 9.36 0.16 -17.68
N ALA A 49 10.34 -0.52 -17.08
CA ALA A 49 11.31 -1.33 -17.80
C ALA A 49 10.68 -2.52 -18.56
N LEU A 50 9.58 -3.06 -18.02
CA LEU A 50 8.81 -4.15 -18.63
C LEU A 50 7.75 -3.66 -19.63
N GLY A 51 7.58 -2.34 -19.79
CA GLY A 51 6.59 -1.76 -20.70
C GLY A 51 5.14 -1.99 -20.26
N LEU A 52 4.90 -2.19 -18.95
CA LEU A 52 3.56 -2.39 -18.40
C LEU A 52 2.83 -1.05 -18.28
N MET A 53 1.55 -1.05 -18.64
CA MET A 53 0.68 0.12 -18.52
C MET A 53 0.13 0.23 -17.09
N TYR A 54 0.22 1.41 -16.50
CA TYR A 54 -0.34 1.74 -15.18
C TYR A 54 -0.77 3.20 -15.13
N GLU A 55 -1.62 3.52 -14.15
CA GLU A 55 -2.05 4.87 -13.85
C GLU A 55 -1.64 5.29 -12.44
N GLY A 56 -0.96 6.43 -12.35
CA GLY A 56 -0.51 7.02 -11.09
C GLY A 56 0.70 6.33 -10.48
N ASN A 57 1.35 7.07 -9.58
CA ASN A 57 2.45 6.57 -8.76
C ASN A 57 2.01 6.57 -7.30
N TYR A 58 2.37 5.49 -6.60
CA TYR A 58 2.00 5.29 -5.22
C TYR A 58 3.22 5.13 -4.33
N ARG A 59 3.07 5.53 -3.07
CA ARG A 59 4.04 5.30 -2.01
C ARG A 59 3.43 4.35 -1.00
N CYS A 60 4.25 3.43 -0.50
CA CYS A 60 3.80 2.43 0.47
C CYS A 60 4.17 2.88 1.89
N LEU A 61 3.18 2.94 2.76
CA LEU A 61 3.32 3.05 4.20
C LEU A 61 3.11 1.66 4.81
N THR A 62 4.11 1.12 5.51
CA THR A 62 3.95 -0.13 6.26
C THR A 62 3.59 0.23 7.70
N LEU A 63 2.48 -0.33 8.20
CA LEU A 63 2.08 -0.18 9.60
C LEU A 63 2.61 -1.35 10.42
N ASN A 64 3.62 -1.09 11.24
CA ASN A 64 4.09 -2.07 12.20
C ASN A 64 3.10 -2.12 13.38
N VAL A 65 2.22 -3.12 13.36
CA VAL A 65 1.26 -3.40 14.43
C VAL A 65 1.86 -4.48 15.33
N HIS A 66 2.06 -4.17 16.60
CA HIS A 66 2.55 -5.12 17.61
C HIS A 66 1.42 -5.88 18.32
N SER A 67 0.16 -5.56 18.00
CA SER A 67 -1.03 -6.23 18.52
C SER A 67 -1.59 -7.18 17.47
N SER A 68 -2.07 -8.34 17.92
CA SER A 68 -2.56 -9.45 17.10
C SER A 68 -3.48 -9.02 15.94
N LEU A 69 -3.56 -9.87 14.91
CA LEU A 69 -4.51 -9.80 13.76
C LEU A 69 -5.99 -9.54 14.14
N GLU A 70 -6.31 -9.45 15.43
CA GLU A 70 -7.65 -9.35 16.01
C GLU A 70 -7.94 -7.96 16.60
N ALA A 71 -7.08 -6.96 16.41
CA ALA A 71 -7.36 -5.58 16.84
C ALA A 71 -8.48 -4.96 15.96
N VAL A 72 -9.73 -5.31 16.28
CA VAL A 72 -10.94 -4.76 15.67
C VAL A 72 -10.87 -3.23 15.73
N GLY A 73 -10.83 -2.58 14.57
CA GLY A 73 -10.93 -1.12 14.45
C GLY A 73 -9.67 -0.40 13.95
N LEU A 74 -8.51 -1.05 13.86
CA LEU A 74 -7.30 -0.38 13.35
C LEU A 74 -7.46 0.11 11.90
N THR A 75 -7.99 -0.76 11.02
CA THR A 75 -8.29 -0.41 9.63
C THR A 75 -9.25 0.77 9.53
N ALA A 76 -10.28 0.80 10.37
CA ALA A 76 -11.22 1.90 10.41
C ALA A 76 -10.56 3.21 10.88
N ALA A 77 -9.72 3.14 11.92
CA ALA A 77 -9.05 4.31 12.49
C ALA A 77 -8.14 5.00 11.46
N PHE A 78 -7.24 4.26 10.81
CA PHE A 78 -6.35 4.88 9.82
C PHE A 78 -7.09 5.28 8.54
N SER A 79 -8.12 4.53 8.12
CA SER A 79 -8.88 4.86 6.90
C SER A 79 -9.67 6.14 7.09
N ASN A 80 -10.29 6.34 8.26
CA ASN A 80 -10.98 7.58 8.60
C ASN A 80 -10.00 8.75 8.68
N ALA A 81 -8.86 8.58 9.37
CA ALA A 81 -7.87 9.65 9.50
C ALA A 81 -7.30 10.13 8.16
N LEU A 82 -7.04 9.20 7.22
CA LEU A 82 -6.61 9.56 5.87
C LEU A 82 -7.76 10.14 5.03
N GLY A 83 -8.97 9.60 5.17
CA GLY A 83 -10.18 10.09 4.52
C GLY A 83 -10.54 11.53 4.89
N ASP A 84 -10.39 11.91 6.16
CA ASP A 84 -10.61 13.28 6.66
C ASP A 84 -9.62 14.29 6.04
N LYS A 85 -8.48 13.81 5.54
CA LYS A 85 -7.49 14.60 4.79
C LYS A 85 -7.64 14.47 3.28
N ASN A 86 -8.69 13.80 2.81
CA ASN A 86 -8.94 13.51 1.40
C ASN A 86 -7.78 12.75 0.73
N ILE A 87 -7.14 11.85 1.47
CA ILE A 87 -6.04 11.00 0.99
C ILE A 87 -6.59 9.60 0.70
N SER A 88 -6.48 9.15 -0.55
CA SER A 88 -6.83 7.78 -0.93
C SER A 88 -5.88 6.79 -0.27
N ALA A 89 -6.44 5.71 0.28
CA ALA A 89 -5.69 4.66 0.99
C ALA A 89 -6.03 3.29 0.39
N ASN A 90 -5.16 2.78 -0.48
CA ASN A 90 -5.29 1.43 -1.03
C ASN A 90 -4.62 0.45 -0.08
N VAL A 91 -5.42 -0.25 0.72
CA VAL A 91 -4.93 -1.11 1.82
C VAL A 91 -4.69 -2.53 1.33
N VAL A 92 -3.55 -3.10 1.69
CA VAL A 92 -3.21 -4.51 1.53
C VAL A 92 -2.81 -5.07 2.89
N ALA A 93 -3.65 -5.95 3.44
CA ALA A 93 -3.36 -6.63 4.69
C ALA A 93 -2.36 -7.77 4.44
N GLY A 94 -1.14 -7.59 4.90
CA GLY A 94 -0.14 -8.66 4.96
C GLY A 94 -0.31 -9.49 6.23
N TYR A 95 0.31 -10.67 6.28
CA TYR A 95 0.26 -11.51 7.48
C TYR A 95 0.85 -10.82 8.71
N TYR A 96 1.95 -10.07 8.54
CA TYR A 96 2.62 -9.38 9.64
C TYR A 96 2.15 -7.94 9.81
N HIS A 97 1.92 -7.23 8.71
CA HIS A 97 1.72 -5.79 8.69
C HIS A 97 0.71 -5.40 7.63
N ASP A 98 -0.01 -4.32 7.89
CA ASP A 98 -0.79 -3.65 6.86
C ASP A 98 0.12 -2.77 6.00
N HIS A 99 -0.13 -2.76 4.70
CA HIS A 99 0.53 -1.92 3.72
C HIS A 99 -0.49 -0.98 3.10
N ILE A 100 -0.28 0.32 3.22
CA ILE A 100 -1.17 1.35 2.70
C ILE A 100 -0.47 2.04 1.54
N PHE A 101 -1.03 1.91 0.34
CA PHE A 101 -0.56 2.61 -0.84
C PHE A 101 -1.36 3.90 -1.02
N VAL A 102 -0.67 5.03 -0.99
CA VAL A 102 -1.23 6.37 -1.16
C VAL A 102 -0.61 7.03 -2.38
N PRO A 103 -1.28 7.98 -3.06
CA PRO A 103 -0.66 8.73 -4.16
C PRO A 103 0.67 9.36 -3.73
N SER A 104 1.70 9.31 -4.57
CA SER A 104 3.05 9.77 -4.19
C SER A 104 3.08 11.22 -3.67
N ARG A 105 2.25 12.09 -4.26
CA ARG A 105 2.11 13.49 -3.85
C ARG A 105 1.59 13.67 -2.41
N ASP A 106 0.88 12.68 -1.88
CA ASP A 106 0.22 12.72 -0.57
C ASP A 106 1.00 11.92 0.50
N ALA A 107 2.09 11.25 0.13
CA ALA A 107 2.81 10.30 0.97
C ALA A 107 3.32 10.88 2.30
N GLU A 108 3.95 12.05 2.25
CA GLU A 108 4.45 12.74 3.44
C GLU A 108 3.31 13.22 4.35
N ASN A 109 2.20 13.66 3.75
CA ASN A 109 1.02 14.08 4.51
C ASN A 109 0.32 12.90 5.17
N ALA A 110 0.27 11.75 4.47
CA ALA A 110 -0.23 10.50 4.99
C ALA A 110 0.64 9.98 6.14
N LEU A 111 1.97 9.99 6.01
CA LEU A 111 2.89 9.63 7.08
C LEU A 111 2.62 10.45 8.35
N LYS A 112 2.64 11.78 8.24
CA LYS A 112 2.35 12.69 9.36
C LYS A 112 0.98 12.45 9.98
N CYS A 113 -0.02 12.11 9.16
CA CYS A 113 -1.36 11.78 9.63
C CYS A 113 -1.36 10.53 10.52
N LEU A 114 -0.67 9.49 10.07
CA LEU A 114 -0.58 8.21 10.79
C LEU A 114 0.30 8.34 12.04
N GLU A 115 1.38 9.12 12.00
CA GLU A 115 2.19 9.42 13.18
C GLU A 115 1.37 10.16 14.26
N ALA A 116 0.57 11.16 13.87
CA ALA A 116 -0.31 11.86 14.80
C ALA A 116 -1.37 10.93 15.40
N LEU A 117 -1.98 10.05 14.58
CA LEU A 117 -2.92 9.05 15.05
C LEU A 117 -2.26 8.08 16.05
N ALA A 118 -1.03 7.64 15.77
CA ALA A 118 -0.29 6.75 16.66
C ALA A 118 -0.02 7.35 18.04
N LEU A 119 0.35 8.63 18.08
CA LEU A 119 0.57 9.37 19.33
C LEU A 119 -0.73 9.49 20.15
N SER A 120 -1.85 9.82 19.49
CA SER A 120 -3.14 9.96 20.18
C SER A 120 -3.66 8.67 20.84
N HIS A 121 -3.23 7.51 20.34
CA HIS A 121 -3.58 6.20 20.89
C HIS A 121 -2.58 5.66 21.92
N GLN A 122 -1.44 6.32 22.14
CA GLN A 122 -0.51 5.97 23.22
C GLN A 122 -0.84 6.69 24.55
N GLU A 123 -1.65 7.75 24.49
CA GLU A 123 -2.07 8.54 25.66
C GLU A 123 -3.40 8.06 26.29
N GLN A 124 -3.95 6.94 25.79
CA GLN A 124 -5.15 6.27 26.31
C GLN A 124 -4.79 4.94 26.97
#